data_AF-A0A9E7A6X0-F1
#
_entry.id   AF-A0A9E7A6X0-F1
#
_cell.length_a   1.000
_cell.length_b   1.000
_cell.length_c   1.000
_cell.angle_alpha   90.00
_cell.angle_beta   90.00
_cell.angle_gamma   90.00
#
_symmetry.space_group_name_H-M   'P 1'
#
loop_
_entity.id
_entity.type
_entity.pdbx_description
1 polymer ?
#
loop_
_entity_poly.entity_id
_entity_poly.type
_entity_poly.pdbx_seq_one_letter_code
_entity_poly.pdbx_strand_id
1 'polypeptide(L)'
;MIFAGVAGLALGLHLAALGWRRAMPGLNATCAALILGHLASRLPHILAPPADALLLGVMGFEAMVILAAFLALRGLAWARRLSWLGFGLHALASLAGLVVALGFRLDRLF
;
A
#
# COMPACT_ATOMS: atom_id res chain seq x y z
N MET A 1 18.31 4.36 -2.99
CA MET A 1 17.68 5.69 -3.20
C MET A 1 16.27 5.59 -3.80
N ILE A 2 16.03 4.75 -4.81
CA ILE A 2 14.70 4.59 -5.45
C ILE A 2 13.61 4.20 -4.42
N PHE A 3 13.89 3.25 -3.52
CA PHE A 3 12.95 2.79 -2.50
C PHE A 3 12.45 3.92 -1.55
N ALA A 4 13.35 4.79 -1.09
CA ALA A 4 13.00 5.92 -0.23
C ALA A 4 12.14 6.96 -0.97
N GLY A 5 12.42 7.19 -2.26
CA GLY A 5 11.62 8.09 -3.10
C GLY A 5 10.20 7.58 -3.32
N VAL A 6 10.04 6.27 -3.56
CA VAL A 6 8.72 5.64 -3.71
C VAL A 6 7.94 5.68 -2.40
N ALA A 7 8.57 5.35 -1.27
CA ALA A 7 7.93 5.43 0.05
C ALA A 7 7.52 6.86 0.43
N GLY A 8 8.37 7.85 0.13
CA GLY A 8 8.07 9.27 0.35
C GLY A 8 6.94 9.79 -0.54
N LEU A 9 6.91 9.42 -1.83
CA LEU A 9 5.82 9.76 -2.75
C LEU A 9 4.51 9.10 -2.32
N ALA A 10 4.54 7.83 -1.92
CA ALA A 10 3.38 7.13 -1.40
C ALA A 10 2.85 7.83 -0.14
N LEU A 11 3.72 8.16 0.82
CA LEU A 11 3.32 8.89 2.04
C LEU A 11 2.74 10.27 1.70
N GLY A 12 3.34 11.01 0.76
CA GLY A 12 2.82 12.30 0.30
C GLY A 12 1.44 12.19 -0.34
N LEU A 13 1.21 11.17 -1.16
CA LEU A 13 -0.11 10.88 -1.75
C LEU A 13 -1.14 10.52 -0.67
N HIS A 14 -0.74 9.79 0.36
CA HIS A 14 -1.61 9.51 1.50
C HIS A 14 -1.96 10.81 2.24
N LEU A 15 -0.98 11.62 2.61
CA LEU A 15 -1.22 12.89 3.30
C LEU A 15 -2.10 13.85 2.49
N ALA A 16 -1.92 13.91 1.17
CA ALA A 16 -2.79 14.69 0.28
C ALA A 16 -4.23 14.15 0.24
N ALA A 17 -4.41 12.83 0.27
CA ALA A 17 -5.72 12.19 0.29
C ALA A 17 -6.52 12.47 1.59
N LEU A 18 -5.84 12.74 2.72
CA LEU A 18 -6.51 13.16 3.96
C LEU A 18 -7.28 14.48 3.78
N GLY A 19 -6.77 15.38 2.92
CA GLY A 19 -7.45 16.63 2.52
C GLY A 19 -8.64 16.41 1.57
N TRP A 20 -8.68 15.26 0.88
CA TRP A 20 -9.72 14.91 -0.10
C TRP A 20 -10.35 13.54 0.19
N ARG A 21 -11.07 13.46 1.32
CA ARG A 21 -11.79 12.27 1.80
C ARG A 21 -12.67 11.56 0.74
N ARG A 22 -13.17 12.29 -0.27
CA ARG A 22 -13.98 11.72 -1.36
C ARG A 22 -13.16 10.97 -2.41
N ALA A 23 -11.91 11.37 -2.67
CA ALA A 23 -11.02 10.71 -3.64
C ALA A 23 -10.30 9.48 -3.06
N MET A 24 -10.33 9.37 -1.72
CA MET A 24 -9.59 8.38 -0.96
C MET A 24 -9.85 6.91 -1.34
N PRO A 25 -11.10 6.45 -1.58
CA PRO A 25 -11.32 5.08 -2.04
C PRO A 25 -10.68 4.81 -3.40
N GLY A 26 -10.71 5.79 -4.31
CA GLY A 26 -10.07 5.70 -5.62
C GLY A 26 -8.55 5.57 -5.50
N LEU A 27 -7.93 6.42 -4.67
CA LEU A 27 -6.48 6.39 -4.43
C LEU A 27 -6.01 5.08 -3.79
N ASN A 28 -6.77 4.53 -2.84
CA ASN A 28 -6.52 3.21 -2.26
C ASN A 28 -6.59 2.11 -3.31
N ALA A 29 -7.62 2.12 -4.16
CA ALA A 29 -7.75 1.13 -5.23
C ALA A 29 -6.58 1.22 -6.22
N THR A 30 -6.14 2.43 -6.57
CA THR A 30 -4.99 2.64 -7.45
C THR A 30 -3.69 2.14 -6.83
N CYS A 31 -3.41 2.48 -5.56
CA CYS A 31 -2.23 1.98 -4.86
C CYS A 31 -2.22 0.46 -4.77
N ALA A 32 -3.35 -0.13 -4.36
CA ALA A 32 -3.49 -1.57 -4.24
C ALA A 32 -3.34 -2.28 -5.59
N ALA A 33 -3.91 -1.72 -6.67
CA ALA A 33 -3.78 -2.28 -8.01
C ALA A 33 -2.33 -2.23 -8.53
N LEU A 34 -1.57 -1.16 -8.22
CA LEU A 34 -0.16 -1.08 -8.58
C LEU A 34 0.68 -2.14 -7.84
N ILE A 35 0.42 -2.33 -6.53
CA ILE A 35 1.11 -3.35 -5.73
C ILE A 35 0.76 -4.74 -6.23
N LEU A 36 -0.53 -5.03 -6.46
CA LEU A 36 -0.99 -6.30 -7.04
C LEU A 36 -0.41 -6.55 -8.43
N GLY A 37 -0.35 -5.53 -9.30
CA GLY A 37 0.25 -5.65 -10.62
C GLY A 37 1.75 -5.99 -10.55
N HIS A 38 2.48 -5.34 -9.64
CA HIS A 38 3.88 -5.66 -9.38
C HIS A 38 4.06 -7.10 -8.85
N LEU A 39 3.26 -7.49 -7.86
CA LEU A 39 3.30 -8.85 -7.29
C LEU A 39 2.91 -9.90 -8.33
N ALA A 40 1.93 -9.63 -9.18
CA ALA A 40 1.51 -10.52 -10.27
C ALA A 40 2.65 -10.79 -11.26
N SER A 41 3.46 -9.77 -11.59
CA SER A 41 4.66 -9.96 -12.43
C SER A 41 5.73 -10.85 -11.79
N ARG A 42 5.68 -11.05 -10.47
CA ARG A 42 6.60 -11.88 -9.69
C ARG A 42 5.96 -13.17 -9.20
N LEU A 43 4.71 -13.44 -9.57
CA LEU A 43 3.93 -14.57 -9.09
C LEU A 43 4.64 -15.93 -9.24
N PRO A 44 5.35 -16.22 -10.34
CA PRO A 44 6.10 -17.48 -10.48
C PRO A 44 7.16 -17.67 -9.40
N HIS A 45 7.78 -16.58 -8.93
CA HIS A 45 8.78 -16.60 -7.87
C HIS A 45 8.16 -16.62 -6.47
N ILE A 46 6.98 -16.03 -6.31
CA ILE A 46 6.25 -16.00 -5.03
C ILE A 46 5.67 -17.38 -4.67
N LEU A 47 5.19 -18.11 -5.69
CA LEU A 47 4.59 -19.44 -5.54
C LEU A 47 5.63 -20.56 -5.57
N ALA A 48 6.89 -20.26 -5.90
CA ALA A 48 7.96 -21.25 -5.88
C ALA A 48 8.25 -21.68 -4.43
N PRO A 49 8.38 -22.99 -4.13
CA PRO A 49 8.68 -23.44 -2.77
C PRO A 49 10.08 -23.01 -2.32
N PRO A 50 10.25 -22.54 -1.07
CA PRO A 50 9.18 -22.25 -0.11
C PRO A 50 8.42 -20.98 -0.50
N ALA A 51 7.09 -21.09 -0.62
CA ALA A 51 6.26 -19.97 -0.99
C ALA A 51 6.37 -18.87 0.07
N ASP A 52 6.51 -17.63 -0.39
CA ASP A 52 6.64 -16.49 0.52
C ASP A 52 5.25 -16.13 1.07
N ALA A 53 4.96 -16.67 2.27
CA ALA A 53 3.69 -16.46 2.97
C ALA A 53 3.40 -14.98 3.26
N LEU A 54 4.44 -14.15 3.40
CA LEU A 54 4.30 -12.71 3.60
C LEU A 54 3.82 -12.05 2.31
N LEU A 55 4.40 -12.38 1.16
CA LEU A 55 3.96 -11.85 -0.14
C LEU A 55 2.55 -12.31 -0.51
N LEU A 56 2.18 -13.55 -0.19
CA LEU A 56 0.81 -14.04 -0.34
C LEU A 56 -0.17 -13.28 0.55
N GLY A 57 0.20 -13.00 1.80
CA GLY A 57 -0.58 -12.18 2.71
C GLY A 57 -0.78 -10.75 2.18
N VAL A 58 0.28 -10.15 1.63
CA VAL A 58 0.20 -8.83 0.97
C VAL A 58 -0.74 -8.88 -0.24
N MET A 59 -0.65 -9.88 -1.12
CA MET A 59 -1.57 -10.02 -2.25
C MET A 59 -3.03 -10.11 -1.81
N GLY A 60 -3.32 -10.90 -0.77
CA GLY A 60 -4.67 -11.02 -0.21
C GLY A 60 -5.16 -9.72 0.42
N PHE A 61 -4.27 -9.01 1.13
CA PHE A 61 -4.57 -7.69 1.69
C PHE A 61 -4.92 -6.67 0.60
N GLU A 62 -4.10 -6.57 -0.46
CA GLU A 62 -4.36 -5.62 -1.54
C GLU A 62 -5.66 -5.92 -2.28
N ALA A 63 -5.99 -7.21 -2.48
CA ALA A 63 -7.27 -7.61 -3.08
C ALA A 63 -8.46 -7.17 -2.21
N MET A 64 -8.34 -7.28 -0.88
CA MET A 64 -9.34 -6.77 0.07
C MET A 64 -9.44 -5.25 0.04
N VAL A 65 -8.34 -4.52 -0.10
CA VAL A 65 -8.35 -3.05 -0.21
C VAL A 65 -9.08 -2.60 -1.48
N ILE A 66 -8.84 -3.25 -2.62
CA ILE A 66 -9.57 -2.98 -3.87
C ILE A 66 -11.06 -3.25 -3.70
N LEU A 67 -11.44 -4.38 -3.10
CA LEU A 67 -12.84 -4.71 -2.86
C LEU A 67 -13.52 -3.68 -1.94
N ALA A 68 -12.88 -3.33 -0.83
CA ALA A 68 -13.39 -2.32 0.10
C ALA A 68 -13.52 -0.94 -0.56
N ALA A 69 -12.56 -0.56 -1.39
CA ALA A 69 -12.61 0.68 -2.16
C ALA A 69 -13.76 0.69 -3.17
N PHE A 70 -13.94 -0.39 -3.93
CA PHE A 70 -15.04 -0.53 -4.89
C PHE A 70 -16.41 -0.44 -4.19
N LEU A 71 -16.58 -1.15 -3.07
CA LEU A 71 -17.81 -1.10 -2.28
C LEU A 71 -18.04 0.28 -1.63
N ALA A 72 -16.97 0.98 -1.24
CA ALA A 72 -17.06 2.36 -0.75
C ALA A 72 -17.51 3.35 -1.84
N LEU A 73 -17.04 3.17 -3.09
CA LEU A 73 -17.50 3.94 -4.25
C LEU A 73 -18.97 3.68 -4.58
N ARG A 74 -19.48 2.47 -4.32
CA ARG A 74 -20.91 2.13 -4.43
C ARG A 74 -21.77 2.66 -3.28
N GLY A 75 -21.19 3.39 -2.33
CA GLY A 75 -21.93 4.10 -1.28
C GLY A 75 -22.09 3.34 0.03
N LEU A 76 -21.47 2.17 0.21
CA LEU A 76 -21.58 1.37 1.44
C LEU A 76 -20.75 2.01 2.58
N ALA A 77 -21.42 2.35 3.70
CA ALA A 77 -20.79 3.04 4.82
C ALA A 77 -19.73 2.21 5.56
N TRP A 78 -19.94 0.90 5.69
CA TRP A 78 -18.96 -0.02 6.30
C TRP A 78 -17.72 -0.19 5.43
N ALA A 79 -17.89 -0.24 4.10
CA ALA A 79 -16.79 -0.34 3.15
C ALA A 79 -15.92 0.92 3.14
N ARG A 80 -16.52 2.10 3.36
CA ARG A 80 -15.75 3.33 3.60
C ARG A 80 -14.83 3.21 4.80
N ARG A 81 -15.30 2.64 5.92
CA ARG A 81 -14.46 2.42 7.12
C ARG A 81 -13.31 1.45 6.84
N LEU A 82 -13.56 0.37 6.11
CA LEU A 82 -12.51 -0.56 5.68
C LEU A 82 -11.49 0.10 4.74
N SER A 83 -11.94 0.95 3.82
CA SER A 83 -11.05 1.74 2.96
C SER A 83 -10.17 2.69 3.78
N TRP A 84 -10.71 3.31 4.84
CA TRP A 84 -9.92 4.09 5.79
C TRP A 84 -8.87 3.27 6.54
N LEU A 85 -9.19 2.03 6.93
CA LEU A 85 -8.23 1.14 7.58
C LEU A 85 -7.12 0.72 6.60
N GLY A 86 -7.47 0.33 5.38
CA GLY A 86 -6.51 -0.02 4.33
C GLY A 86 -5.53 1.13 4.03
N PHE A 87 -6.06 2.34 3.93
CA PHE A 87 -5.26 3.55 3.81
C PHE A 87 -4.31 3.77 4.98
N GLY A 88 -4.80 3.62 6.21
CA GLY A 88 -3.97 3.79 7.41
C GLY A 88 -2.81 2.80 7.42
N LEU A 89 -3.07 1.55 7.03
CA LEU A 89 -2.05 0.52 6.90
C LEU A 89 -1.04 0.83 5.79
N HIS A 90 -1.48 1.30 4.62
CA HIS A 90 -0.56 1.74 3.54
C HIS A 90 0.29 2.95 3.95
N ALA A 91 -0.29 3.92 4.65
CA ALA A 91 0.44 5.09 5.16
C ALA A 91 1.49 4.69 6.20
N LEU A 92 1.14 3.78 7.13
CA LEU A 92 2.07 3.24 8.13
C LEU A 92 3.20 2.44 7.48
N ALA A 93 2.89 1.60 6.50
CA ALA A 93 3.89 0.83 5.74
C ALA A 93 4.84 1.75 4.97
N SER A 94 4.31 2.81 4.35
CA SER A 94 5.10 3.83 3.64
C SER A 94 6.01 4.60 4.61
N LEU A 95 5.50 4.98 5.78
CA LEU A 95 6.27 5.64 6.83
C LEU A 95 7.39 4.72 7.35
N ALA A 96 7.08 3.47 7.65
CA ALA A 96 8.07 2.48 8.10
C ALA A 96 9.18 2.28 7.06
N GLY A 97 8.81 2.15 5.78
CA GLY A 97 9.77 2.05 4.67
C GLY A 97 10.66 3.29 4.55
N LEU A 98 10.10 4.48 4.74
CA LEU A 98 10.86 5.73 4.73
C LEU A 98 11.84 5.81 5.92
N VAL A 99 11.38 5.48 7.13
CA VAL A 99 12.20 5.46 8.35
C VAL A 99 13.39 4.51 8.20
N VAL A 100 13.14 3.28 7.74
CA VAL A 100 14.20 2.29 7.48
C VAL A 100 15.20 2.81 6.45
N ALA A 101 14.71 3.38 5.35
CA ALA A 101 15.59 3.89 4.30
C ALA A 101 16.43 5.11 4.74
N LEU A 102 15.89 5.95 5.62
CA LEU A 102 16.62 7.06 6.23
C LEU A 102 17.63 6.56 7.27
N GLY A 103 17.26 5.58 8.10
CA GLY A 103 18.17 4.93 9.07
C GLY A 103 19.39 4.34 8.40
N PHE A 104 19.19 3.49 7.37
CA PHE A 104 20.29 2.92 6.57
C PHE A 104 21.16 3.97 5.88
N ARG A 105 20.61 5.16 5.58
CA ARG A 105 21.38 6.24 4.97
C ARG A 105 22.24 6.96 6.02
N LEU A 106 21.71 7.15 7.23
CA LEU A 106 22.46 7.73 8.34
C LEU A 106 23.60 6.80 8.75
N ASP A 107 23.36 5.50 8.90
CA ASP A 107 24.39 4.50 9.26
C ASP A 107 25.54 4.38 8.25
N ARG A 108 25.37 4.84 7.01
CA ARG A 108 26.43 4.86 6.00
C ARG A 108 27.20 6.19 5.91
N LEU A 109 26.70 7.24 6.55
CA LEU A 109 27.28 8.59 6.53
C LEU A 109 28.12 8.90 7.77
N PHE A 110 28.06 8.03 8.80
CA PHE A 110 28.81 8.11 10.05
C PHE A 110 29.63 6.84 10.25
#